data_AF-A0AAF0RF69-F1
#
_entry.id   AF-A0AAF0RF69-F1
#
_cell.length_a   1.000
_cell.length_b   1.000
_cell.length_c   1.000
_cell.angle_alpha   90.00
_cell.angle_beta   90.00
_cell.angle_gamma   90.00
#
_symmetry.space_group_name_H-M   'P 1'
#
loop_
_entity.id
_entity.type
_entity.pdbx_description
1 polymer ?
#
loop_
_entity_poly.entity_id
_entity_poly.type
_entity_poly.pdbx_seq_one_letter_code
_entity_poly.pdbx_strand_id
1 'polypeptide(L)'
;MDSEDHVTGPTRRQMLALAGVAAGVAAFGGIGLDASPARAAVAWRYPFDREYPVSSGFGDRTPPVGGASSNHQGIDFAAGIGVAIHAVAAGTVITAGELDGWKGFGKLTRIQHADGYTSWYGHQSSIAVGVGTKVSAGQYIGQVGSTGTSSGPHLHLGISTSEGFIDPSFILRAPKSDDSSAPAAPRDDDFALIKSPGRGSAVIGAGYFHALPSAEFEACALVLAGEPIEGNDREFDLWKSIALSGTTAA
;
A
#
# COMPACT_ATOMS: atom_id res chain seq x y z
N MET A 1 -14.48 38.93 -51.73
CA MET A 1 -14.58 39.67 -50.47
C MET A 1 -15.47 38.82 -49.55
N ASP A 2 -15.12 37.55 -49.32
CA ASP A 2 -13.98 37.04 -48.50
C ASP A 2 -14.31 37.27 -47.01
N SER A 3 -14.18 36.36 -46.06
CA SER A 3 -13.87 34.94 -45.98
C SER A 3 -13.85 34.61 -44.47
N GLU A 4 -14.42 33.46 -44.11
CA GLU A 4 -14.01 32.55 -43.00
C GLU A 4 -14.23 32.89 -41.51
N ASP A 5 -14.59 31.80 -40.82
CA ASP A 5 -14.79 31.57 -39.39
C ASP A 5 -13.57 31.91 -38.52
N HIS A 6 -13.79 32.29 -37.25
CA HIS A 6 -12.86 31.97 -36.18
C HIS A 6 -13.54 31.73 -34.82
N VAL A 7 -13.66 30.45 -34.49
CA VAL A 7 -13.73 29.91 -33.14
C VAL A 7 -12.47 30.34 -32.38
N THR A 8 -12.62 30.99 -31.24
CA THR A 8 -11.49 31.34 -30.35
C THR A 8 -11.47 30.41 -29.14
N GLY A 9 -11.09 29.15 -29.37
CA GLY A 9 -10.50 28.34 -28.32
C GLY A 9 -9.06 28.80 -28.08
N PRO A 10 -8.58 28.89 -26.83
CA PRO A 10 -7.16 29.09 -26.58
C PRO A 10 -6.36 27.89 -27.10
N THR A 11 -5.37 28.16 -27.97
CA THR A 11 -4.57 27.15 -28.65
C THR A 11 -3.26 26.82 -27.90
N ARG A 12 -2.77 25.60 -28.15
CA ARG A 12 -1.65 24.86 -27.54
C ARG A 12 -0.25 25.51 -27.62
N ARG A 13 -0.13 26.83 -27.83
CA ARG A 13 1.14 27.51 -28.17
C ARG A 13 1.49 28.73 -27.30
N GLN A 14 0.78 28.97 -26.20
CA GLN A 14 1.04 30.15 -25.34
C GLN A 14 1.53 29.86 -23.92
N MET A 15 1.84 28.61 -23.52
CA MET A 15 2.57 28.37 -22.26
C MET A 15 3.56 27.19 -22.35
N LEU A 16 4.53 27.30 -23.27
CA LEU A 16 5.78 26.55 -23.22
C LEU A 16 6.90 27.46 -23.79
N ALA A 17 7.56 28.19 -22.90
CA ALA A 17 8.93 28.67 -23.08
C ALA A 17 9.72 28.08 -21.90
N LEU A 18 10.47 27.00 -22.15
CA LEU A 18 11.92 27.00 -22.40
C LEU A 18 12.69 27.40 -21.13
N ALA A 19 13.63 26.59 -20.64
CA ALA A 19 14.66 25.96 -21.46
C ALA A 19 15.18 24.65 -20.85
N GLY A 20 15.28 23.64 -21.70
CA GLY A 20 16.44 22.75 -21.68
C GLY A 20 17.46 23.25 -22.70
N VAL A 21 18.75 23.23 -22.35
CA VAL A 21 19.86 23.10 -23.30
C VAL A 21 20.92 22.19 -22.68
N ALA A 22 21.43 21.31 -23.53
CA ALA A 22 22.34 20.23 -23.26
C ALA A 22 23.81 20.66 -23.02
N ALA A 23 24.54 19.74 -22.37
CA ALA A 23 25.95 19.39 -22.48
C ALA A 23 26.99 20.42 -23.00
N GLY A 24 27.94 20.74 -22.12
CA GLY A 24 29.27 21.23 -22.48
C GLY A 24 30.31 20.69 -21.49
N VAL A 25 31.21 19.83 -21.96
CA VAL A 25 32.37 19.34 -21.20
C VAL A 25 33.45 20.41 -21.20
N ALA A 26 33.93 20.80 -20.02
CA ALA A 26 35.30 21.28 -19.83
C ALA A 26 35.74 20.95 -18.40
N ALA A 27 36.74 20.08 -18.31
CA ALA A 27 37.36 19.61 -17.09
C ALA A 27 38.12 20.73 -16.37
N PHE A 28 38.02 20.78 -15.04
CA PHE A 28 39.13 21.12 -14.14
C PHE A 28 38.87 20.55 -12.73
N GLY A 29 39.69 19.56 -12.34
CA GLY A 29 40.25 19.42 -10.99
C GLY A 29 39.34 19.08 -9.80
N GLY A 30 39.23 17.78 -9.51
CA GLY A 30 39.44 17.20 -8.17
C GLY A 30 38.63 17.74 -6.98
N ILE A 31 37.55 17.04 -6.66
CA ILE A 31 37.30 16.41 -5.35
C ILE A 31 36.24 15.34 -5.58
N GLY A 32 36.63 14.06 -5.52
CA GLY A 32 35.71 12.94 -5.57
C GLY A 32 34.89 12.92 -4.29
N LEU A 33 33.73 13.56 -4.32
CA LEU A 33 32.63 13.20 -3.44
C LEU A 33 31.80 12.22 -4.24
N ASP A 34 31.94 10.94 -3.94
CA ASP A 34 30.96 9.92 -4.33
C ASP A 34 29.61 10.34 -3.74
N ALA A 35 28.86 11.13 -4.51
CA ALA A 35 27.47 11.40 -4.24
C ALA A 35 26.70 10.12 -4.57
N SER A 36 26.79 9.14 -3.66
CA SER A 36 25.73 8.15 -3.54
C SER A 36 24.41 8.94 -3.45
N PRO A 37 23.39 8.63 -4.28
CA PRO A 37 22.12 9.32 -4.18
C PRO A 37 21.66 9.18 -2.74
N ALA A 38 21.52 10.32 -2.04
CA ALA A 38 21.02 10.36 -0.68
C ALA A 38 19.69 9.60 -0.69
N ARG A 39 19.68 8.45 -0.02
CA ARG A 39 18.53 7.55 0.04
C ARG A 39 17.39 8.36 0.64
N ALA A 40 16.32 8.60 -0.11
CA ALA A 40 15.19 9.39 0.37
C ALA A 40 14.72 8.83 1.71
N ALA A 41 14.60 9.69 2.73
CA ALA A 41 14.22 9.28 4.07
C ALA A 41 12.83 8.63 4.01
N VAL A 42 12.74 7.38 4.45
CA VAL A 42 11.47 6.65 4.51
C VAL A 42 10.66 7.16 5.69
N ALA A 43 9.45 7.64 5.41
CA ALA A 43 8.51 8.03 6.45
C ALA A 43 7.85 6.75 7.02
N TRP A 44 8.17 6.44 8.27
CA TRP A 44 7.59 5.32 8.98
C TRP A 44 6.26 5.70 9.64
N ARG A 45 5.33 4.75 9.66
CA ARG A 45 4.00 4.84 10.26
C ARG A 45 3.75 3.67 11.19
N TYR A 46 2.92 3.89 12.20
CA TYR A 46 2.37 2.81 13.02
C TYR A 46 1.33 2.03 12.19
N PRO A 47 1.29 0.69 12.24
CA PRO A 47 0.55 -0.14 11.28
C PRO A 47 -0.99 -0.08 11.41
N PHE A 48 -1.51 0.69 12.36
CA PHE A 48 -2.92 0.83 12.65
C PHE A 48 -3.34 2.31 12.75
N ASP A 49 -4.64 2.53 12.66
CA ASP A 49 -5.36 3.79 12.87
C ASP A 49 -5.44 4.21 14.34
N ARG A 50 -5.38 3.24 15.25
CA ARG A 50 -5.38 3.42 16.71
C ARG A 50 -4.35 2.51 17.38
N GLU A 51 -4.02 2.80 18.63
CA GLU A 51 -3.07 1.99 19.39
C GLU A 51 -3.63 0.60 19.76
N TYR A 52 -2.78 -0.40 19.58
CA TYR A 52 -2.95 -1.75 20.12
C TYR A 52 -1.75 -2.10 21.02
N PRO A 53 -1.97 -2.83 22.13
CA PRO A 53 -0.90 -3.22 23.02
C PRO A 53 0.06 -4.21 22.35
N VAL A 54 1.34 -4.07 22.65
CA VAL A 54 2.36 -5.06 22.26
C VAL A 54 2.27 -6.24 23.23
N SER A 55 1.94 -7.42 22.70
CA SER A 55 1.83 -8.66 23.48
C SER A 55 3.15 -9.44 23.56
N SER A 56 4.07 -9.25 22.60
CA SER A 56 5.41 -9.85 22.62
C SER A 56 6.42 -8.92 21.96
N GLY A 57 7.57 -8.73 22.61
CA GLY A 57 8.70 -7.95 22.09
C GLY A 57 9.62 -8.75 21.16
N PHE A 58 10.60 -8.07 20.55
CA PHE A 58 11.64 -8.65 19.71
C PHE A 58 12.71 -9.39 20.52
N GLY A 59 13.31 -10.43 19.95
CA GLY A 59 14.44 -11.16 20.51
C GLY A 59 14.06 -12.44 21.25
N ASP A 60 14.96 -12.90 22.13
CA ASP A 60 14.82 -14.19 22.80
C ASP A 60 13.58 -14.25 23.70
N ARG A 61 12.82 -15.34 23.57
CA ARG A 61 11.59 -15.61 24.33
C ARG A 61 11.39 -17.11 24.56
N THR A 62 10.59 -17.43 25.56
CA THR A 62 9.99 -18.77 25.67
C THR A 62 8.95 -18.93 24.55
N PRO A 63 9.02 -19.98 23.71
CA PRO A 63 8.03 -20.21 22.67
C PRO A 63 6.60 -20.27 23.25
N PRO A 64 5.67 -19.41 22.79
CA PRO A 64 4.33 -19.35 23.38
C PRO A 64 3.44 -20.55 23.00
N VAL A 65 3.75 -21.21 21.88
CA VAL A 65 3.06 -22.41 21.37
C VAL A 65 4.06 -23.34 20.69
N GLY A 66 3.66 -24.60 20.50
CA GLY A 66 4.45 -25.57 19.73
C GLY A 66 4.73 -25.06 18.31
N GLY A 67 5.99 -25.15 17.88
CA GLY A 67 6.44 -24.68 16.56
C GLY A 67 6.77 -23.18 16.47
N ALA A 68 6.54 -22.41 17.54
CA ALA A 68 6.95 -21.00 17.58
C ALA A 68 8.45 -20.88 17.84
N SER A 69 9.07 -19.83 17.27
CA SER A 69 10.49 -19.55 17.47
C SER A 69 10.78 -19.07 18.91
N SER A 70 11.92 -19.51 19.44
CA SER A 70 12.51 -18.97 20.69
C SER A 70 13.26 -17.66 20.48
N ASN A 71 13.55 -17.27 19.24
CA ASN A 71 14.05 -15.94 18.90
C ASN A 71 12.99 -15.24 18.03
N HIS A 72 12.34 -14.23 18.60
CA HIS A 72 11.22 -13.55 17.99
C HIS A 72 11.68 -12.45 17.02
N GLN A 73 11.41 -12.66 15.73
CA GLN A 73 11.88 -11.81 14.63
C GLN A 73 11.01 -10.57 14.37
N GLY A 74 10.30 -10.09 15.40
CA GLY A 74 9.42 -8.94 15.29
C GLY A 74 8.79 -8.56 16.62
N ILE A 75 7.73 -7.77 16.56
CA ILE A 75 6.84 -7.47 17.68
C ILE A 75 5.43 -7.95 17.36
N ASP A 76 4.72 -8.43 18.37
CA ASP A 76 3.34 -8.88 18.23
C ASP A 76 2.40 -7.82 18.80
N PHE A 77 1.44 -7.35 18.00
CA PHE A 77 0.36 -6.46 18.43
C PHE A 77 -0.91 -7.26 18.68
N ALA A 78 -1.45 -7.18 19.89
CA ALA A 78 -2.71 -7.82 20.25
C ALA A 78 -3.91 -7.05 19.67
N ALA A 79 -4.17 -7.29 18.38
CA ALA A 79 -5.30 -6.78 17.62
C ALA A 79 -6.24 -7.95 17.25
N GLY A 80 -7.55 -7.69 17.24
CA GLY A 80 -8.55 -8.70 16.89
C GLY A 80 -8.52 -9.10 15.41
N ILE A 81 -9.09 -10.27 15.08
CA ILE A 81 -9.27 -10.70 13.68
C ILE A 81 -10.05 -9.62 12.91
N GLY A 82 -9.63 -9.32 11.68
CA GLY A 82 -10.31 -8.37 10.80
C GLY A 82 -9.84 -6.92 10.95
N VAL A 83 -9.08 -6.59 12.00
CA VAL A 83 -8.48 -5.25 12.15
C VAL A 83 -7.60 -4.93 10.94
N ALA A 84 -7.76 -3.75 10.37
CA ALA A 84 -7.01 -3.29 9.20
C ALA A 84 -5.52 -3.17 9.51
N ILE A 85 -4.68 -3.68 8.61
CA ILE A 85 -3.22 -3.55 8.65
C ILE A 85 -2.80 -2.58 7.56
N HIS A 86 -1.94 -1.63 7.92
CA HIS A 86 -1.38 -0.65 7.01
C HIS A 86 0.13 -0.84 6.83
N ALA A 87 0.62 -0.49 5.64
CA ALA A 87 2.04 -0.49 5.33
C ALA A 87 2.78 0.53 6.22
N VAL A 88 3.74 0.07 7.01
CA VAL A 88 4.50 0.96 7.91
C VAL A 88 5.42 1.92 7.17
N ALA A 89 5.63 1.73 5.86
CA ALA A 89 6.43 2.60 5.00
C ALA A 89 6.11 2.34 3.52
N ALA A 90 6.40 3.33 2.67
CA ALA A 90 6.25 3.17 1.23
C ALA A 90 7.27 2.16 0.67
N GLY A 91 6.88 1.38 -0.34
CA GLY A 91 7.76 0.38 -0.93
C GLY A 91 7.08 -0.47 -1.99
N THR A 92 7.70 -1.60 -2.31
CA THR A 92 7.19 -2.59 -3.28
C THR A 92 6.92 -3.90 -2.58
N VAL A 93 5.75 -4.48 -2.79
CA VAL A 93 5.38 -5.79 -2.25
C VAL A 93 6.23 -6.86 -2.94
N ILE A 94 6.99 -7.62 -2.16
CA ILE A 94 7.86 -8.71 -2.64
C ILE A 94 7.33 -10.10 -2.25
N THR A 95 6.31 -10.16 -1.39
CA THR A 95 5.62 -11.39 -1.00
C THR A 95 4.19 -11.06 -0.59
N ALA A 96 3.24 -11.89 -1.02
CA ALA A 96 1.84 -11.82 -0.63
C ALA A 96 1.21 -13.22 -0.72
N GLY A 97 1.06 -13.90 0.43
CA GLY A 97 0.42 -15.21 0.51
C GLY A 97 1.03 -16.11 1.58
N GLU A 98 0.64 -17.38 1.55
CA GLU A 98 1.30 -18.44 2.34
C GLU A 98 2.44 -19.03 1.53
N LEU A 99 3.64 -19.13 2.13
CA LEU A 99 4.82 -19.68 1.46
C LEU A 99 5.39 -20.86 2.26
N ASP A 100 5.82 -21.90 1.56
CA ASP A 100 6.34 -23.12 2.19
C ASP A 100 7.57 -22.88 3.08
N GLY A 101 8.42 -21.92 2.73
CA GLY A 101 9.59 -21.54 3.55
C GLY A 101 9.27 -20.69 4.78
N TRP A 102 8.02 -20.25 4.93
CA TRP A 102 7.60 -19.23 5.92
C TRP A 102 6.32 -19.62 6.66
N LYS A 103 6.01 -20.91 6.74
CA LYS A 103 4.75 -21.43 7.32
C LYS A 103 4.42 -20.90 8.71
N GLY A 104 5.45 -20.62 9.52
CA GLY A 104 5.29 -20.01 10.84
C GLY A 104 4.53 -18.69 10.80
N PHE A 105 4.76 -17.85 9.77
CA PHE A 105 4.08 -16.57 9.59
C PHE A 105 2.65 -16.71 9.03
N GLY A 106 2.24 -17.88 8.54
CA GLY A 106 0.95 -18.06 7.86
C GLY A 106 0.85 -17.19 6.60
N LYS A 107 -0.28 -16.48 6.43
CA LYS A 107 -0.42 -15.47 5.38
C LYS A 107 0.49 -14.29 5.70
N LEU A 108 1.39 -14.01 4.77
CA LEU A 108 2.47 -13.06 4.93
C LEU A 108 2.47 -12.06 3.78
N THR A 109 2.49 -10.78 4.13
CA THR A 109 2.89 -9.68 3.24
C THR A 109 4.30 -9.25 3.59
N ARG A 110 5.15 -9.00 2.57
CA ARG A 110 6.45 -8.35 2.74
C ARG A 110 6.60 -7.19 1.78
N ILE A 111 7.09 -6.07 2.28
CA ILE A 111 7.31 -4.85 1.49
C ILE A 111 8.78 -4.47 1.58
N GLN A 112 9.44 -4.41 0.43
CA GLN A 112 10.80 -3.88 0.31
C GLN A 112 10.74 -2.36 0.18
N HIS A 113 11.43 -1.66 1.07
CA HIS A 113 11.46 -0.21 1.13
C HIS A 113 12.68 0.36 0.40
N ALA A 114 12.56 1.63 0.02
CA ALA A 114 13.60 2.34 -0.72
C ALA A 114 14.89 2.47 0.09
N ASP A 115 14.83 2.45 1.44
CA ASP A 115 15.93 2.53 2.41
C ASP A 115 16.64 1.20 2.73
N GLY A 116 16.17 0.10 2.13
CA GLY A 116 16.84 -1.21 2.17
C GLY A 116 16.27 -2.13 3.24
N TYR A 117 15.30 -1.63 4.00
CA TYR A 117 14.56 -2.40 4.96
C TYR A 117 13.45 -3.17 4.27
N THR A 118 13.08 -4.30 4.84
CA THR A 118 11.86 -5.04 4.49
C THR A 118 10.96 -5.11 5.71
N SER A 119 9.70 -4.70 5.57
CA SER A 119 8.67 -4.97 6.57
C SER A 119 7.94 -6.28 6.30
N TRP A 120 7.58 -6.96 7.38
CA TRP A 120 6.96 -8.29 7.39
C TRP A 120 5.67 -8.22 8.20
N TYR A 121 4.56 -8.65 7.62
CA TYR A 121 3.24 -8.63 8.25
C TYR A 121 2.71 -10.06 8.30
N GLY A 122 2.86 -10.71 9.46
CA GLY A 122 2.48 -12.10 9.65
C GLY A 122 1.07 -12.29 10.19
N HIS A 123 0.63 -13.54 10.14
CA HIS A 123 -0.62 -14.08 10.69
C HIS A 123 -1.90 -13.47 10.11
N GLN A 124 -1.85 -12.89 8.92
CA GLN A 124 -2.98 -12.18 8.33
C GLN A 124 -4.18 -13.10 8.06
N SER A 125 -5.41 -12.59 8.20
CA SER A 125 -6.61 -13.31 7.77
C SER A 125 -6.87 -13.12 6.28
N SER A 126 -6.56 -11.94 5.76
CA SER A 126 -6.66 -11.55 4.35
C SER A 126 -5.48 -10.67 3.94
N ILE A 127 -5.13 -10.72 2.65
CA ILE A 127 -4.10 -9.89 2.02
C ILE A 127 -4.78 -9.12 0.88
N ALA A 128 -4.64 -7.80 0.87
CA ALA A 128 -5.29 -6.91 -0.10
C ALA A 128 -4.37 -6.51 -1.27
N VAL A 129 -3.06 -6.81 -1.19
CA VAL A 129 -2.05 -6.40 -2.16
C VAL A 129 -1.37 -7.59 -2.83
N GLY A 130 -0.91 -7.41 -4.07
CA GLY A 130 -0.18 -8.42 -4.84
C GLY A 130 1.33 -8.16 -4.91
N VAL A 131 2.11 -9.18 -5.24
CA VAL A 131 3.55 -9.02 -5.52
C VAL A 131 3.74 -8.07 -6.70
N GLY A 132 4.66 -7.12 -6.56
CA GLY A 132 4.95 -6.08 -7.55
C GLY A 132 4.17 -4.78 -7.32
N THR A 133 3.11 -4.78 -6.50
CA THR A 133 2.36 -3.57 -6.15
C THR A 133 3.27 -2.59 -5.40
N LYS A 134 3.30 -1.34 -5.84
CA LYS A 134 3.88 -0.23 -5.08
C LYS A 134 2.84 0.23 -4.06
N VAL A 135 3.28 0.41 -2.82
CA VAL A 135 2.43 0.88 -1.72
C VAL A 135 3.00 2.15 -1.11
N SER A 136 2.11 3.01 -0.65
CA SER A 136 2.43 4.20 0.14
C SER A 136 2.47 3.88 1.63
N ALA A 137 3.17 4.71 2.42
CA ALA A 137 3.14 4.58 3.87
C ALA A 137 1.73 4.88 4.39
N GLY A 138 1.19 4.00 5.22
CA GLY A 138 -0.20 4.07 5.71
C GLY A 138 -1.24 3.46 4.76
N GLN A 139 -0.84 2.90 3.62
CA GLN A 139 -1.78 2.20 2.74
C GLN A 139 -2.29 0.89 3.35
N TYR A 140 -3.58 0.61 3.24
CA TYR A 140 -4.19 -0.66 3.63
C TYR A 140 -3.62 -1.83 2.82
N ILE A 141 -3.21 -2.90 3.50
CA ILE A 141 -2.57 -4.08 2.87
C ILE A 141 -3.21 -5.42 3.25
N GLY A 142 -4.17 -5.44 4.16
CA GLY A 142 -4.87 -6.64 4.58
C GLY A 142 -5.37 -6.55 6.01
N GLN A 143 -5.72 -7.70 6.60
CA GLN A 143 -6.34 -7.75 7.93
C GLN A 143 -5.62 -8.69 8.87
N VAL A 144 -5.65 -8.33 10.16
CA VAL A 144 -5.18 -9.18 11.25
C VAL A 144 -5.93 -10.50 11.26
N GLY A 145 -5.22 -11.57 11.59
CA GLY A 145 -5.78 -12.92 11.67
C GLY A 145 -5.05 -13.74 12.73
N SER A 146 -5.03 -15.05 12.51
CA SER A 146 -4.33 -16.01 13.36
C SER A 146 -3.82 -17.21 12.55
N THR A 147 -3.44 -16.98 11.28
CA THR A 147 -2.95 -18.06 10.40
C THR A 147 -1.51 -18.46 10.73
N GLY A 148 -1.09 -19.67 10.35
CA GLY A 148 0.26 -20.16 10.64
C GLY A 148 0.42 -20.55 12.11
N THR A 149 1.62 -20.37 12.66
CA THR A 149 1.90 -20.69 14.05
C THR A 149 1.55 -19.51 14.95
N SER A 150 0.33 -19.50 15.49
CA SER A 150 -0.19 -18.41 16.31
C SER A 150 -0.89 -18.94 17.57
N SER A 151 -0.74 -18.23 18.69
CA SER A 151 -1.48 -18.49 19.94
C SER A 151 -2.87 -17.85 19.97
N GLY A 152 -3.15 -16.93 19.05
CA GLY A 152 -4.42 -16.19 18.97
C GLY A 152 -4.31 -14.99 18.04
N PRO A 153 -5.39 -14.21 17.86
CA PRO A 153 -5.38 -13.07 16.94
C PRO A 153 -4.33 -12.01 17.29
N HIS A 154 -3.42 -11.72 16.36
CA HIS A 154 -2.43 -10.66 16.47
C HIS A 154 -1.80 -10.32 15.11
N LEU A 155 -1.16 -9.14 15.02
CA LEU A 155 -0.22 -8.84 13.94
C LEU A 155 1.19 -9.13 14.44
N HIS A 156 1.92 -10.00 13.76
CA HIS A 156 3.36 -10.07 13.87
C HIS A 156 4.01 -9.08 12.89
N LEU A 157 4.70 -8.06 13.40
CA LEU A 157 5.42 -7.09 12.60
C LEU A 157 6.94 -7.29 12.73
N GLY A 158 7.59 -7.72 11.65
CA GLY A 158 9.04 -7.83 11.57
C GLY A 158 9.64 -6.73 10.69
N ILE A 159 10.87 -6.31 11.00
CA ILE A 159 11.66 -5.42 10.16
C ILE A 159 13.03 -6.08 9.94
N SER A 160 13.47 -6.20 8.70
CA SER A 160 14.77 -6.82 8.37
C SER A 160 15.60 -5.97 7.43
N THR A 161 16.92 -6.09 7.53
CA THR A 161 17.91 -5.57 6.59
C THR A 161 18.63 -6.74 5.90
N SER A 162 19.70 -6.46 5.15
CA SER A 162 20.61 -7.49 4.64
C SER A 162 21.33 -8.29 5.74
N GLU A 163 21.38 -7.77 6.96
CA GLU A 163 22.10 -8.39 8.09
C GLU A 163 21.18 -9.26 8.97
N GLY A 164 19.86 -9.19 8.76
CA GLY A 164 18.87 -9.94 9.53
C GLY A 164 17.74 -9.07 10.06
N PHE A 165 16.97 -9.62 10.99
CA PHE A 165 15.88 -8.87 11.64
C PHE A 165 16.42 -7.93 12.71
N ILE A 166 15.77 -6.78 12.85
CA ILE A 166 16.05 -5.75 13.85
C ILE A 166 14.83 -5.52 14.72
N ASP A 167 15.03 -4.93 15.90
CA ASP A 167 13.92 -4.54 16.78
C ASP A 167 13.08 -3.42 16.12
N PRO A 168 11.79 -3.68 15.82
CA PRO A 168 10.91 -2.69 15.21
C PRO A 168 10.29 -1.71 16.22
N SER A 169 10.73 -1.70 17.50
CA SER A 169 10.18 -0.83 18.55
C SER A 169 10.19 0.67 18.22
N PHE A 170 11.00 1.11 17.26
CA PHE A 170 10.98 2.48 16.73
C PHE A 170 9.61 2.86 16.10
N ILE A 171 8.86 1.88 15.58
CA ILE A 171 7.53 2.08 14.98
C ILE A 171 6.49 2.48 16.02
N LEU A 172 6.69 2.13 17.30
CA LEU A 172 5.74 2.47 18.38
C LEU A 172 5.62 3.97 18.62
N ARG A 173 6.59 4.77 18.17
CA ARG A 173 6.57 6.24 18.24
C ARG A 173 6.22 6.90 16.92
N ALA A 174 6.00 6.12 15.86
CA ALA A 174 5.65 6.66 14.56
C ALA A 174 4.20 7.20 14.59
N PRO A 175 3.89 8.21 13.74
CA PRO A 175 2.51 8.65 13.57
C PRO A 175 1.61 7.47 13.18
N LYS A 176 0.37 7.48 13.68
CA LYS A 176 -0.65 6.49 13.31
C LYS A 176 -0.93 6.54 11.81
N SER A 177 -1.27 5.40 11.23
CA SER A 177 -1.70 5.36 9.84
C SER A 177 -3.11 5.95 9.77
N ASP A 178 -3.20 7.18 9.31
CA ASP A 178 -4.41 7.98 9.17
C ASP A 178 -4.95 7.92 7.74
N ASP A 179 -5.17 6.70 7.24
CA ASP A 179 -5.95 6.37 6.03
C ASP A 179 -5.70 7.22 4.76
N SER A 180 -4.54 7.87 4.62
CA SER A 180 -4.32 8.85 3.54
C SER A 180 -3.79 8.24 2.23
N SER A 181 -3.74 6.90 2.10
CA SER A 181 -3.26 6.27 0.85
C SER A 181 -3.76 4.85 0.57
N ALA A 182 -4.76 4.34 1.29
CA ALA A 182 -5.64 3.36 0.66
C ALA A 182 -6.54 4.14 -0.32
N PRO A 183 -6.87 3.62 -1.52
CA PRO A 183 -8.06 4.13 -2.18
C PRO A 183 -9.22 3.93 -1.21
N ALA A 184 -9.84 5.03 -0.79
CA ALA A 184 -10.95 5.00 0.15
C ALA A 184 -11.97 3.96 -0.33
N ALA A 185 -12.37 3.04 0.55
CA ALA A 185 -13.67 2.42 0.36
C ALA A 185 -14.67 3.58 0.22
N PRO A 186 -15.52 3.59 -0.81
CA PRO A 186 -16.44 4.69 -0.98
C PRO A 186 -17.30 4.81 0.27
N ARG A 187 -17.38 6.01 0.83
CA ARG A 187 -18.30 6.31 1.94
C ARG A 187 -19.74 6.18 1.44
N ASP A 188 -20.70 6.12 2.35
CA ASP A 188 -22.13 5.99 2.01
C ASP A 188 -22.62 7.09 1.02
N ASP A 189 -21.90 8.20 0.90
CA ASP A 189 -22.16 9.36 0.05
C ASP A 189 -21.17 9.57 -1.13
N ASP A 190 -20.11 8.76 -1.24
CA ASP A 190 -19.11 8.87 -2.30
C ASP A 190 -19.20 7.67 -3.27
N PHE A 191 -19.29 7.91 -4.57
CA PHE A 191 -19.10 6.87 -5.58
C PHE A 191 -17.66 6.93 -6.10
N ALA A 192 -16.98 5.79 -6.18
CA ALA A 192 -15.65 5.71 -6.77
C ALA A 192 -15.68 4.96 -8.10
N LEU A 193 -14.89 5.42 -9.07
CA LEU A 193 -14.63 4.71 -10.30
C LEU A 193 -13.40 3.82 -10.10
N ILE A 194 -13.54 2.51 -10.29
CA ILE A 194 -12.43 1.55 -10.25
C ILE A 194 -12.18 0.99 -11.65
N LYS A 195 -10.93 0.69 -11.95
CA LYS A 195 -10.53 0.10 -13.23
C LYS A 195 -9.54 -1.04 -13.03
N SER A 196 -9.72 -2.12 -13.78
CA SER A 196 -8.73 -3.20 -13.86
C SER A 196 -8.52 -3.68 -15.29
N PRO A 197 -7.33 -4.22 -15.61
CA PRO A 197 -7.02 -4.72 -16.95
C PRO A 197 -7.91 -5.89 -17.41
N GLY A 198 -8.31 -6.79 -16.51
CA GLY A 198 -9.08 -8.00 -16.85
C GLY A 198 -10.56 -7.96 -16.49
N ARG A 199 -11.01 -7.00 -15.66
CA ARG A 199 -12.42 -6.82 -15.26
C ARG A 199 -13.09 -5.59 -15.86
N GLY A 200 -12.32 -4.69 -16.46
CA GLY A 200 -12.84 -3.42 -16.99
C GLY A 200 -13.08 -2.41 -15.87
N SER A 201 -14.04 -1.51 -16.08
CA SER A 201 -14.33 -0.42 -15.14
C SER A 201 -15.64 -0.66 -14.40
N ALA A 202 -15.74 -0.16 -13.17
CA ALA A 202 -16.97 -0.19 -12.39
C ALA A 202 -17.10 1.04 -11.50
N VAL A 203 -18.35 1.43 -11.25
CA VAL A 203 -18.68 2.38 -10.17
C VAL A 203 -19.02 1.58 -8.92
N ILE A 204 -18.42 1.96 -7.81
CA ILE A 204 -18.64 1.35 -6.51
C ILE A 204 -19.07 2.39 -5.48
N GLY A 205 -19.93 1.96 -4.55
CA GLY A 205 -20.46 2.72 -3.43
C GLY A 205 -20.79 1.76 -2.28
N ALA A 206 -21.06 2.27 -1.08
CA ALA A 206 -21.57 1.40 -0.02
C ALA A 206 -22.90 0.75 -0.44
N GLY A 207 -22.94 -0.57 -0.45
CA GLY A 207 -24.06 -1.37 -0.97
C GLY A 207 -24.23 -1.35 -2.49
N TYR A 208 -23.33 -0.70 -3.25
CA TYR A 208 -23.50 -0.43 -4.68
C TYR A 208 -22.31 -0.91 -5.51
N PHE A 209 -22.59 -1.71 -6.54
CA PHE A 209 -21.62 -2.09 -7.56
C PHE A 209 -22.28 -2.10 -8.93
N HIS A 210 -21.70 -1.39 -9.90
CA HIS A 210 -22.12 -1.42 -11.28
C HIS A 210 -20.93 -1.47 -12.24
N ALA A 211 -20.78 -2.58 -12.94
CA ALA A 211 -19.78 -2.71 -14.01
C ALA A 211 -20.19 -1.84 -15.21
N LEU A 212 -19.25 -1.08 -15.76
CA LEU A 212 -19.46 -0.20 -16.90
C LEU A 212 -19.17 -0.99 -18.19
N PRO A 213 -20.18 -1.20 -19.05
CA PRO A 213 -20.04 -2.09 -20.20
C PRO A 213 -19.33 -1.44 -21.39
N SER A 214 -19.11 -0.11 -21.38
CA SER A 214 -18.44 0.60 -22.46
C SER A 214 -17.71 1.86 -21.99
N ALA A 215 -16.80 2.36 -22.82
CA ALA A 215 -16.05 3.60 -22.60
C ALA A 215 -16.94 4.85 -22.52
N GLU A 216 -18.14 4.82 -23.13
CA GLU A 216 -19.10 5.93 -23.06
C GLU A 216 -19.69 6.07 -21.64
N PHE A 217 -19.91 4.94 -20.97
CA PHE A 217 -20.31 4.93 -19.57
C PHE A 217 -19.15 5.32 -18.63
N GLU A 218 -17.90 5.00 -18.98
CA GLU A 218 -16.72 5.47 -18.24
C GLU A 218 -16.60 7.00 -18.26
N ALA A 219 -16.81 7.64 -19.41
CA ALA A 219 -16.75 9.10 -19.52
C ALA A 219 -17.82 9.79 -18.65
N CYS A 220 -19.02 9.22 -18.57
CA CYS A 220 -20.07 9.72 -17.68
C CYS A 220 -19.72 9.51 -16.20
N ALA A 221 -19.16 8.34 -15.86
CA ALA A 221 -18.73 8.02 -14.51
C ALA A 221 -17.57 8.91 -14.02
N LEU A 222 -16.65 9.29 -14.92
CA LEU A 222 -15.52 10.18 -14.60
C LEU A 222 -16.00 11.55 -14.10
N VAL A 223 -17.08 12.08 -14.69
CA VAL A 223 -17.69 13.36 -14.28
C VAL A 223 -18.34 13.27 -12.90
N LEU A 224 -18.83 12.10 -12.52
CA LEU A 224 -19.56 11.87 -11.26
C LEU A 224 -18.66 11.42 -10.11
N ALA A 225 -17.68 10.56 -10.39
CA ALA A 225 -16.85 9.86 -9.40
C ALA A 225 -15.38 10.30 -9.41
N GLY A 226 -15.00 11.18 -10.35
CA GLY A 226 -13.63 11.64 -10.51
C GLY A 226 -12.71 10.64 -11.20
N GLU A 227 -11.41 10.85 -11.03
CA GLU A 227 -10.38 10.00 -11.65
C GLU A 227 -10.45 8.55 -11.16
N PRO A 228 -10.24 7.56 -12.04
CA PRO A 228 -10.35 6.16 -11.68
C PRO A 228 -9.22 5.72 -10.76
N ILE A 229 -9.56 4.86 -9.82
CA ILE A 229 -8.61 4.07 -9.04
C ILE A 229 -8.22 2.86 -9.90
N GLU A 230 -6.96 2.84 -10.33
CA GLU A 230 -6.39 1.72 -11.09
C GLU A 230 -5.94 0.61 -10.13
N GLY A 231 -6.36 -0.62 -10.40
CA GLY A 231 -5.99 -1.81 -9.61
C GLY A 231 -5.89 -3.08 -10.45
N ASN A 232 -5.37 -4.14 -9.85
CA ASN A 232 -5.37 -5.46 -10.45
C ASN A 232 -6.72 -6.19 -10.26
N ASP A 233 -6.92 -7.31 -10.96
CA ASP A 233 -8.21 -8.03 -10.94
C ASP A 233 -8.62 -8.54 -9.54
N ARG A 234 -7.66 -8.81 -8.64
CA ARG A 234 -7.97 -9.22 -7.26
C ARG A 234 -8.41 -8.03 -6.41
N GLU A 235 -7.75 -6.88 -6.58
CA GLU A 235 -8.15 -5.63 -5.92
C GLU A 235 -9.56 -5.23 -6.36
N PHE A 236 -9.87 -5.40 -7.65
CA PHE A 236 -11.21 -5.20 -8.20
C PHE A 236 -12.26 -6.10 -7.52
N ASP A 237 -12.00 -7.40 -7.43
CA ASP A 237 -12.91 -8.36 -6.80
C ASP A 237 -13.09 -8.06 -5.28
N LEU A 238 -12.05 -7.58 -4.62
CA LEU A 238 -12.09 -7.14 -3.23
C LEU A 238 -12.94 -5.88 -3.05
N TRP A 239 -12.72 -4.84 -3.86
CA TRP A 239 -13.51 -3.60 -3.82
C TRP A 239 -14.99 -3.86 -4.08
N LYS A 240 -15.30 -4.74 -5.04
CA LYS A 240 -16.67 -5.22 -5.28
C LYS A 240 -17.27 -5.89 -4.04
N SER A 241 -16.52 -6.78 -3.39
CA SER A 241 -16.96 -7.50 -2.20
C SER A 241 -17.25 -6.54 -1.04
N ILE A 242 -16.36 -5.57 -0.81
CA ILE A 242 -16.52 -4.53 0.22
C ILE A 242 -17.77 -3.70 -0.06
N ALA A 243 -17.89 -3.19 -1.30
CA ALA A 243 -19.04 -2.40 -1.74
C ALA A 243 -20.36 -3.15 -1.50
N LEU A 244 -20.49 -4.39 -1.97
CA LEU A 244 -21.72 -5.18 -1.81
C LEU A 244 -22.02 -5.61 -0.37
N SER A 245 -21.01 -5.67 0.50
CA SER A 245 -21.22 -6.00 1.91
C SER A 245 -21.81 -4.85 2.74
N GLY A 246 -21.81 -3.62 2.21
CA GLY A 246 -22.28 -2.42 2.92
C GLY A 246 -21.41 -2.07 4.14
N THR A 247 -20.22 -2.64 4.24
CA THR A 247 -19.30 -2.35 5.35
C THR A 247 -18.49 -1.11 4.98
N THR A 248 -18.87 0.06 5.50
CA THR A 248 -17.98 1.21 5.52
C THR A 248 -16.79 0.88 6.42
N ALA A 249 -15.56 1.12 5.96
CA ALA A 249 -14.42 1.13 6.87
C ALA A 249 -14.68 2.25 7.91
N ALA A 250 -14.86 1.85 9.17
CA ALA A 250 -15.11 2.74 10.30
C ALA A 250 -13.82 3.43 10.75
#